data_AF-A0A8J2E514-F1
#
_entry.id   AF-A0A8J2E514-F1
#
_cell.length_a   1.000
_cell.length_b   1.000
_cell.length_c   1.000
_cell.angle_alpha   90.00
_cell.angle_beta   90.00
_cell.angle_gamma   90.00
#
_symmetry.space_group_name_H-M   'P 1'
#
loop_
_entity.id
_entity.type
_entity.pdbx_description
1 polymer ?
#
loop_
_entity_poly.entity_id
_entity_poly.type
_entity_poly.pdbx_seq_one_letter_code
_entity_poly.pdbx_strand_id
1 'polypeptide(L)'
;MMDNDSSFYEKHTNSYGSLKTQKNVSRNFEVFPAFLPLIQNVVNSKAFAGVKHKKISLVGCSSSKHNNESDRFRLSIPYADQMLSWMVLFDQSHPELGPDFEFDDKTFLCNPDLEELENNVPSLVNWNPSDPDCLVKVIMEFVIYYRKYQVEKLQIHERLAFEYNTLLQDTAVCEEDVEVVLIPDTIEPTEARFFIRMALDFSRLPRRNSNNTEHDGIMLQVTYSNATWSRTVPILYLSAGLEDVLGNSNSLHLPPLTAIKNLSKYVPEVKKLISDKINSVIENFEKKRGFISMALLMYGGSIVEYDSNDFSFISLLSKHNDFFFFLHIKLSNKFPSDPPKYTLQSCYQVNTFNELPRHAVHNVPYSPRWDPHRMLTEAFNYIIKNEVEQLRGQFSRRKW
;
A
#
# COMPACT_ATOMS: atom_id res chain seq x y z
N MET A 1 -1.72 45.73 -39.41
CA MET A 1 -2.04 46.31 -38.09
C MET A 1 -2.16 45.11 -37.14
N MET A 2 -1.09 44.76 -36.42
CA MET A 2 -0.59 45.44 -35.20
C MET A 2 -1.65 45.33 -34.09
N ASP A 3 -1.45 44.79 -32.90
CA ASP A 3 -0.29 44.37 -32.09
C ASP A 3 -0.84 43.30 -31.10
N ASN A 4 -0.13 42.25 -30.68
CA ASN A 4 1.03 42.17 -29.77
C ASN A 4 0.82 42.72 -28.34
N ASP A 5 1.49 42.02 -27.43
CA ASP A 5 1.85 42.38 -26.04
C ASP A 5 0.87 42.04 -24.91
N SER A 6 1.14 41.07 -24.04
CA SER A 6 2.32 40.74 -23.20
C SER A 6 2.17 41.20 -21.74
N SER A 7 2.22 40.19 -20.87
CA SER A 7 2.96 40.17 -19.59
C SER A 7 2.37 40.92 -18.38
N PHE A 8 2.25 40.22 -17.25
CA PHE A 8 3.21 40.36 -16.14
C PHE A 8 2.96 39.36 -15.00
N TYR A 9 4.07 38.97 -14.38
CA TYR A 9 4.24 38.13 -13.20
C TYR A 9 3.84 38.85 -11.90
N GLU A 10 3.35 38.10 -10.91
CA GLU A 10 3.71 38.20 -9.46
C GLU A 10 3.07 37.03 -8.69
N LYS A 11 3.78 35.98 -8.29
CA LYS A 11 4.59 35.76 -7.06
C LYS A 11 3.84 35.82 -5.71
N HIS A 12 3.80 34.64 -5.08
CA HIS A 12 3.78 34.30 -3.64
C HIS A 12 2.65 34.79 -2.73
N THR A 13 1.98 33.85 -2.05
CA THR A 13 2.27 33.51 -0.64
C THR A 13 1.45 32.30 -0.17
N ASN A 14 2.09 31.43 0.63
CA ASN A 14 1.47 30.35 1.38
C ASN A 14 0.45 30.90 2.39
N SER A 15 -0.70 30.24 2.56
CA SER A 15 -1.29 30.13 3.90
C SER A 15 -2.11 28.86 4.06
N TYR A 16 -1.85 28.20 5.19
CA TYR A 16 -2.43 26.98 5.70
C TYR A 16 -3.97 26.98 5.79
N GLY A 17 -4.55 25.78 5.61
CA GLY A 17 -5.68 25.29 6.41
C GLY A 17 -7.10 25.59 5.94
N SER A 18 -7.74 24.62 5.28
CA SER A 18 -9.14 24.24 5.56
C SER A 18 -9.51 22.96 4.79
N LEU A 19 -9.74 21.87 5.52
CA LEU A 19 -10.38 20.66 4.99
C LEU A 19 -11.83 21.00 4.60
N LYS A 20 -12.10 21.19 3.31
CA LYS A 20 -13.45 21.13 2.77
C LYS A 20 -13.77 19.68 2.42
N THR A 21 -14.55 19.05 3.29
CA THR A 21 -15.20 17.76 3.10
C THR A 21 -16.17 17.80 1.91
N GLN A 22 -16.23 16.67 1.20
CA GLN A 22 -17.06 16.41 0.05
C GLN A 22 -18.55 16.62 0.37
N LYS A 23 -19.25 17.34 -0.51
CA LYS A 23 -20.69 17.57 -0.45
C LYS A 23 -21.45 16.27 -0.68
N ASN A 24 -22.13 15.76 0.35
CA ASN A 24 -23.37 15.02 0.23
C ASN A 24 -24.34 15.53 1.30
N VAL A 25 -25.61 15.65 0.93
CA VAL A 25 -26.68 16.34 1.67
C VAL A 25 -26.77 15.83 3.12
N SER A 26 -26.50 16.69 4.09
CA SER A 26 -26.77 16.45 5.53
C SER A 26 -26.95 17.81 6.20
N ARG A 27 -27.95 17.95 7.06
CA ARG A 27 -28.05 19.11 7.98
C ARG A 27 -26.70 19.27 8.67
N ASN A 28 -26.19 20.49 8.77
CA ASN A 28 -24.97 20.79 9.53
C ASN A 28 -25.27 20.55 11.01
N PHE A 29 -25.13 19.32 11.47
CA PHE A 29 -25.14 19.00 12.88
C PHE A 29 -23.77 19.37 13.46
N GLU A 30 -23.77 20.13 14.54
CA GLU A 30 -22.58 20.39 15.34
C GLU A 30 -22.47 19.28 16.39
N VAL A 31 -21.25 18.81 16.68
CA VAL A 31 -21.05 17.78 17.72
C VAL A 31 -21.16 18.45 19.08
N PHE A 32 -21.87 17.83 20.03
CA PHE A 32 -21.94 18.35 21.39
C PHE A 32 -20.51 18.52 21.97
N PRO A 33 -20.13 19.69 22.51
CA PRO A 33 -18.73 20.01 22.81
C PRO A 33 -17.99 19.00 23.70
N ALA A 34 -18.68 18.36 24.65
CA ALA A 34 -18.08 17.38 25.54
C ALA A 34 -17.66 16.09 24.82
N PHE A 35 -18.37 15.70 23.75
CA PHE A 35 -18.10 14.46 23.01
C PHE A 35 -17.16 14.68 21.81
N LEU A 36 -16.96 15.93 21.40
CA LEU A 36 -16.12 16.26 20.25
C LEU A 36 -14.70 15.71 20.37
N PRO A 37 -13.97 15.87 21.50
CA PRO A 37 -12.63 15.29 21.65
C PRO A 37 -12.62 13.78 21.53
N LEU A 38 -13.63 13.09 22.09
CA LEU A 38 -13.73 11.63 22.07
C LEU A 38 -13.89 11.12 20.63
N ILE A 39 -14.83 11.70 19.87
CA ILE A 39 -15.08 11.31 18.47
C ILE A 39 -13.91 11.70 17.58
N GLN A 40 -13.32 12.89 17.79
CA GLN A 40 -12.13 13.31 17.06
C GLN A 40 -10.97 12.35 17.32
N ASN A 41 -10.77 11.88 18.55
CA ASN A 41 -9.72 10.91 18.83
C ASN A 41 -10.01 9.59 18.11
N VAL A 42 -11.23 9.07 18.07
CA VAL A 42 -11.55 7.85 17.29
C VAL A 42 -11.22 8.00 15.80
N VAL A 43 -11.56 9.15 15.19
CA VAL A 43 -11.40 9.36 13.74
C VAL A 43 -9.98 9.82 13.36
N ASN A 44 -9.34 10.63 14.21
CA ASN A 44 -8.04 11.27 13.93
C ASN A 44 -6.86 10.50 14.51
N SER A 45 -7.05 9.74 15.58
CA SER A 45 -5.94 8.99 16.20
C SER A 45 -5.37 7.95 15.23
N LYS A 46 -4.24 7.36 15.63
CA LYS A 46 -3.75 6.11 15.05
C LYS A 46 -4.68 4.91 15.37
N ALA A 47 -5.95 5.12 15.73
CA ALA A 47 -6.93 4.04 15.87
C ALA A 47 -7.24 3.46 14.50
N PHE A 48 -6.47 2.43 14.18
CA PHE A 48 -6.67 1.58 13.04
C PHE A 48 -7.40 0.34 13.51
N ALA A 49 -8.52 0.03 12.86
CA ALA A 49 -9.26 -1.17 13.15
C ALA A 49 -8.86 -2.29 12.20
N GLY A 50 -8.86 -3.47 12.79
CA GLY A 50 -8.68 -4.74 12.15
C GLY A 50 -7.34 -4.98 11.46
N VAL A 51 -7.22 -6.14 10.82
CA VAL A 51 -5.98 -6.62 10.22
C VAL A 51 -5.48 -5.72 9.09
N LYS A 52 -6.38 -5.08 8.34
CA LYS A 52 -6.01 -4.10 7.29
C LYS A 52 -5.43 -2.81 7.86
N HIS A 53 -5.51 -2.57 9.16
CA HIS A 53 -5.14 -1.32 9.80
C HIS A 53 -5.69 -0.11 9.04
N LYS A 54 -7.01 -0.12 8.79
CA LYS A 54 -7.70 1.01 8.14
C LYS A 54 -8.33 1.90 9.21
N LYS A 55 -8.39 3.21 8.93
CA LYS A 55 -8.97 4.18 9.85
C LYS A 55 -10.46 3.93 10.04
N ILE A 56 -10.92 4.08 11.28
CA ILE A 56 -12.34 4.19 11.58
C ILE A 56 -12.83 5.54 11.05
N SER A 57 -14.03 5.55 10.46
CA SER A 57 -14.62 6.78 9.89
C SER A 57 -15.98 7.07 10.50
N LEU A 58 -16.28 8.36 10.66
CA LEU A 58 -17.60 8.83 11.08
C LEU A 58 -18.47 9.02 9.84
N VAL A 59 -19.59 8.29 9.76
CA VAL A 59 -20.47 8.28 8.57
C VAL A 59 -21.83 8.95 8.83
N GLY A 60 -22.19 9.21 10.08
CA GLY A 60 -23.44 9.90 10.40
C GLY A 60 -23.47 10.46 11.82
N CYS A 61 -24.22 11.54 12.01
CA CYS A 61 -24.47 12.18 13.30
C CYS A 61 -25.97 12.47 13.45
N SER A 62 -26.50 12.34 14.66
CA SER A 62 -27.87 12.75 14.97
C SER A 62 -27.99 13.19 16.44
N SER A 63 -29.09 13.88 16.74
CA SER A 63 -29.42 14.40 18.08
C SER A 63 -30.59 13.64 18.68
N SER A 64 -30.47 13.25 19.95
CA SER A 64 -31.58 12.72 20.74
C SER A 64 -32.61 13.79 21.14
N LYS A 65 -32.20 15.07 21.26
CA LYS A 65 -33.02 16.17 21.78
C LYS A 65 -33.62 17.07 20.71
N HIS A 66 -33.57 16.67 19.43
CA HIS A 66 -33.99 17.48 18.28
C HIS A 66 -33.35 18.88 18.22
N ASN A 67 -32.19 19.06 18.86
CA ASN A 67 -31.35 20.25 18.73
C ASN A 67 -30.32 20.06 17.60
N ASN A 68 -29.51 21.10 17.34
CA ASN A 68 -28.43 21.02 16.35
C ASN A 68 -27.17 20.31 16.88
N GLU A 69 -27.14 19.93 18.16
CA GLU A 69 -26.01 19.29 18.81
C GLU A 69 -26.17 17.77 18.75
N SER A 70 -25.19 17.06 18.20
CA SER A 70 -25.22 15.59 18.08
C SER A 70 -24.62 14.90 19.28
N ASP A 71 -25.27 13.82 19.70
CA ASP A 71 -24.85 12.87 20.74
C ASP A 71 -24.88 11.41 20.26
N ARG A 72 -25.38 11.17 19.05
CA ARG A 72 -25.42 9.85 18.42
C ARG A 72 -24.55 9.83 17.19
N PHE A 73 -23.60 8.91 17.14
CA PHE A 73 -22.56 8.86 16.11
C PHE A 73 -22.53 7.49 15.46
N ARG A 74 -22.65 7.44 14.14
CA ARG A 74 -22.49 6.21 13.37
C ARG A 74 -21.07 6.09 12.87
N LEU A 75 -20.38 5.06 13.34
CA LEU A 75 -19.03 4.71 12.95
C LEU A 75 -19.06 3.64 11.86
N SER A 76 -18.14 3.76 10.90
CA SER A 76 -17.82 2.73 9.93
C SER A 76 -16.45 2.18 10.24
N ILE A 77 -16.42 0.91 10.67
CA ILE A 77 -15.24 0.23 11.21
C ILE A 77 -14.81 -0.88 10.23
N PRO A 78 -13.60 -0.81 9.67
CA PRO A 78 -13.10 -1.83 8.76
C PRO A 78 -12.78 -3.14 9.50
N TYR A 79 -13.34 -4.25 9.02
CA TYR A 79 -13.14 -5.59 9.59
C TYR A 79 -13.34 -6.67 8.51
N ALA A 80 -12.38 -7.59 8.33
CA ALA A 80 -12.48 -8.73 7.40
C ALA A 80 -12.94 -8.39 5.95
N ASP A 81 -12.47 -7.26 5.41
CA ASP A 81 -12.89 -6.68 4.12
C ASP A 81 -14.38 -6.28 4.03
N GLN A 82 -14.99 -6.04 5.18
CA GLN A 82 -16.29 -5.41 5.35
C GLN A 82 -16.16 -4.11 6.14
N MET A 83 -17.28 -3.40 6.25
CA MET A 83 -17.43 -2.20 7.07
C MET A 83 -18.55 -2.42 8.06
N LEU A 84 -18.22 -2.59 9.33
CA LEU A 84 -19.19 -2.67 10.41
C LEU A 84 -19.79 -1.27 10.63
N SER A 85 -21.10 -1.19 10.83
CA SER A 85 -21.85 0.04 11.05
C SER A 85 -22.34 0.12 12.49
N TRP A 86 -21.47 0.52 13.41
CA TRP A 86 -21.81 0.63 14.83
C TRP A 86 -22.28 2.05 15.18
N MET A 87 -23.24 2.14 16.09
CA MET A 87 -23.76 3.42 16.55
C MET A 87 -23.44 3.61 18.03
N VAL A 88 -22.77 4.72 18.32
CA VAL A 88 -22.41 5.17 19.67
C VAL A 88 -23.46 6.18 20.12
N LEU A 89 -24.00 5.97 21.32
CA LEU A 89 -25.13 6.71 21.87
C LEU A 89 -24.72 7.35 23.20
N PHE A 90 -24.47 8.66 23.21
CA PHE A 90 -24.25 9.41 24.44
C PHE A 90 -25.56 10.09 24.90
N ASP A 91 -25.62 10.46 26.19
CA ASP A 91 -26.67 11.33 26.74
C ASP A 91 -26.12 12.74 26.99
N GLN A 92 -26.62 13.74 26.26
CA GLN A 92 -26.26 15.16 26.46
C GLN A 92 -26.57 15.68 27.86
N SER A 93 -27.52 15.05 28.57
CA SER A 93 -27.92 15.45 29.92
C SER A 93 -26.89 15.02 30.96
N HIS A 94 -26.12 13.96 30.67
CA HIS A 94 -25.14 13.35 31.57
C HIS A 94 -23.85 12.99 30.82
N PRO A 95 -23.07 13.98 30.36
CA PRO A 95 -21.88 13.75 29.53
C PRO A 95 -20.76 12.94 30.21
N GLU A 96 -20.82 12.80 31.53
CA GLU A 96 -19.91 12.00 32.35
C GLU A 96 -20.14 10.48 32.24
N LEU A 97 -21.33 10.06 31.81
CA LEU A 97 -21.69 8.65 31.70
C LEU A 97 -21.05 8.01 30.45
N GLY A 98 -20.82 6.70 30.52
CA GLY A 98 -20.38 5.92 29.38
C GLY A 98 -21.45 5.86 28.29
N PRO A 99 -21.06 5.70 27.02
CA PRO A 99 -22.01 5.56 25.92
C PRO A 99 -22.66 4.18 25.87
N ASP A 100 -23.85 4.12 25.29
CA ASP A 100 -24.45 2.88 24.81
C ASP A 100 -24.06 2.58 23.35
N PHE A 101 -24.22 1.34 22.94
CA PHE A 101 -23.88 0.88 21.59
C PHE A 101 -25.04 0.14 20.92
N GLU A 102 -25.26 0.42 19.64
CA GLU A 102 -26.07 -0.42 18.77
C GLU A 102 -25.19 -1.01 17.67
N PHE A 103 -25.15 -2.34 17.61
CA PHE A 103 -24.43 -3.11 16.60
C PHE A 103 -25.35 -3.46 15.41
N ASP A 104 -24.73 -3.61 14.25
CA ASP A 104 -25.37 -4.08 13.02
C ASP A 104 -25.63 -5.59 13.05
N ASP A 105 -24.68 -6.39 13.55
CA ASP A 105 -24.93 -7.79 13.91
C ASP A 105 -25.81 -7.87 15.16
N LYS A 106 -27.11 -8.13 14.96
CA LYS A 106 -28.10 -8.26 16.06
C LYS A 106 -27.89 -9.48 16.95
N THR A 107 -27.05 -10.42 16.53
CA THR A 107 -26.69 -11.60 17.32
C THR A 107 -25.45 -11.37 18.19
N PHE A 108 -24.65 -10.36 17.90
CA PHE A 108 -23.55 -9.93 18.77
C PHE A 108 -24.10 -9.14 19.96
N LEU A 109 -23.75 -9.55 21.19
CA LEU A 109 -24.18 -8.89 22.42
C LEU A 109 -25.70 -8.68 22.52
N CYS A 110 -26.49 -9.67 22.13
CA CYS A 110 -27.95 -9.59 22.23
C CYS A 110 -28.45 -9.59 23.69
N ASN A 111 -27.69 -10.21 24.61
CA ASN A 111 -27.98 -10.21 26.04
C ASN A 111 -26.69 -10.39 26.88
N PRO A 112 -25.79 -9.38 26.91
CA PRO A 112 -24.57 -9.46 27.69
C PRO A 112 -24.88 -9.54 29.18
N ASP A 113 -24.13 -10.38 29.88
CA ASP A 113 -24.01 -10.23 31.33
C ASP A 113 -22.85 -9.29 31.69
N LEU A 114 -22.83 -8.86 32.96
CA LEU A 114 -21.81 -7.92 33.44
C LEU A 114 -20.40 -8.52 33.40
N GLU A 115 -20.28 -9.82 33.66
CA GLU A 115 -18.99 -10.53 33.68
C GLU A 115 -18.37 -10.61 32.27
N GLU A 116 -19.20 -10.85 31.25
CA GLU A 116 -18.80 -10.86 29.84
C GLU A 116 -18.28 -9.48 29.41
N LEU A 117 -18.95 -8.40 29.82
CA LEU A 117 -18.52 -7.02 29.55
C LEU A 117 -17.25 -6.66 30.32
N GLU A 118 -17.12 -7.04 31.60
CA GLU A 118 -15.91 -6.82 32.39
C GLU A 118 -14.69 -7.52 31.78
N ASN A 119 -14.87 -8.75 31.28
CA ASN A 119 -13.79 -9.56 30.72
C ASN A 119 -13.36 -9.12 29.32
N ASN A 120 -14.30 -8.61 28.49
CA ASN A 120 -14.02 -8.32 27.09
C ASN A 120 -13.96 -6.82 26.75
N VAL A 121 -14.65 -5.96 27.52
CA VAL A 121 -14.73 -4.51 27.30
C VAL A 121 -14.58 -3.73 28.62
N PRO A 122 -13.49 -3.97 29.37
CA PRO A 122 -13.29 -3.38 30.69
C PRO A 122 -13.26 -1.85 30.69
N SER A 123 -12.88 -1.21 29.57
CA SER A 123 -12.86 0.25 29.47
C SER A 123 -14.25 0.88 29.46
N LEU A 124 -15.28 0.11 29.08
CA LEU A 124 -16.67 0.57 29.15
C LEU A 124 -17.21 0.46 30.58
N VAL A 125 -16.90 -0.65 31.27
CA VAL A 125 -17.30 -0.86 32.66
C VAL A 125 -16.61 0.15 33.58
N ASN A 126 -15.32 0.41 33.35
CA ASN A 126 -14.52 1.38 34.08
C ASN A 126 -14.42 2.72 33.33
N TRP A 127 -15.54 3.20 32.80
CA TRP A 127 -15.57 4.41 31.98
C TRP A 127 -14.94 5.61 32.71
N ASN A 128 -13.99 6.26 32.04
CA ASN A 128 -13.32 7.44 32.55
C ASN A 128 -13.35 8.57 31.51
N PRO A 129 -14.28 9.54 31.63
CA PRO A 129 -14.39 10.65 30.68
C PRO A 129 -13.19 11.62 30.73
N SER A 130 -12.32 11.51 31.75
CA SER A 130 -11.10 12.32 31.83
C SER A 130 -9.94 11.76 30.99
N ASP A 131 -10.01 10.50 30.58
CA ASP A 131 -9.03 9.88 29.68
C ASP A 131 -9.39 10.19 28.23
N PRO A 132 -8.55 10.91 27.46
CA PRO A 132 -8.87 11.27 26.08
C PRO A 132 -9.01 10.07 25.15
N ASP A 133 -8.44 8.91 25.50
CA ASP A 133 -8.49 7.69 24.68
C ASP A 133 -9.57 6.70 25.14
N CYS A 134 -10.42 7.05 26.12
CA CYS A 134 -11.40 6.13 26.70
C CYS A 134 -12.33 5.51 25.64
N LEU A 135 -12.88 6.32 24.74
CA LEU A 135 -13.74 5.82 23.66
C LEU A 135 -12.98 4.96 22.65
N VAL A 136 -11.72 5.30 22.36
CA VAL A 136 -10.86 4.52 21.45
C VAL A 136 -10.62 3.13 22.03
N LYS A 137 -10.29 3.04 23.32
CA LYS A 137 -10.09 1.76 24.02
C LYS A 137 -11.35 0.89 23.96
N VAL A 138 -12.51 1.46 24.30
CA VAL A 138 -13.80 0.76 24.23
C VAL A 138 -14.08 0.21 22.83
N ILE A 139 -13.90 1.01 21.78
CA ILE A 139 -14.15 0.55 20.41
C ILE A 139 -13.17 -0.55 20.00
N MET A 140 -11.89 -0.41 20.34
CA MET A 140 -10.88 -1.43 20.02
C MET A 140 -11.13 -2.75 20.77
N GLU A 141 -11.54 -2.68 22.05
CA GLU A 141 -11.96 -3.82 22.84
C GLU A 141 -13.17 -4.52 22.21
N PHE A 142 -14.21 -3.78 21.80
CA PHE A 142 -15.34 -4.34 21.05
C PHE A 142 -14.91 -4.99 19.74
N VAL A 143 -13.98 -4.41 18.97
CA VAL A 143 -13.48 -5.02 17.72
C VAL A 143 -12.75 -6.34 18.00
N ILE A 144 -11.92 -6.39 19.05
CA ILE A 144 -11.24 -7.63 19.49
C ILE A 144 -12.27 -8.67 19.91
N TYR A 145 -13.30 -8.26 20.66
CA TYR A 145 -14.32 -9.17 21.13
C TYR A 145 -15.23 -9.67 20.00
N TYR A 146 -15.60 -8.79 19.06
CA TYR A 146 -16.32 -9.17 17.84
C TYR A 146 -15.56 -10.21 17.01
N ARG A 147 -14.21 -10.11 16.98
CA ARG A 147 -13.36 -11.12 16.36
C ARG A 147 -13.52 -12.48 17.03
N LYS A 148 -13.40 -12.54 18.37
CA LYS A 148 -13.61 -13.78 19.13
C LYS A 148 -14.99 -14.38 18.86
N TYR A 149 -16.02 -13.54 18.90
CA TYR A 149 -17.40 -13.91 18.61
C TYR A 149 -17.56 -14.53 17.20
N GLN A 150 -16.95 -13.94 16.17
CA GLN A 150 -16.99 -14.51 14.82
C GLN A 150 -16.22 -15.84 14.71
N VAL A 151 -15.13 -16.00 15.47
CA VAL A 151 -14.40 -17.29 15.57
C VAL A 151 -15.27 -18.35 16.25
N GLU A 152 -16.01 -18.00 17.31
CA GLU A 152 -16.93 -18.91 18.00
C GLU A 152 -18.07 -19.38 17.08
N LYS A 153 -18.71 -18.46 16.34
CA LYS A 153 -19.71 -18.84 15.31
C LYS A 153 -19.11 -19.79 14.28
N LEU A 154 -17.88 -19.52 13.85
CA LEU A 154 -17.18 -20.33 12.86
C LEU A 154 -16.92 -21.76 13.36
N GLN A 155 -16.74 -21.99 14.67
CA GLN A 155 -16.53 -23.33 15.22
C GLN A 155 -17.70 -24.29 14.99
N ILE A 156 -18.93 -23.77 14.76
CA ILE A 156 -20.11 -24.58 14.44
C ILE A 156 -19.94 -25.31 13.11
N HIS A 157 -19.15 -24.76 12.19
CA HIS A 157 -18.91 -25.33 10.87
C HIS A 157 -17.60 -26.10 10.84
N GLU A 158 -17.68 -27.44 10.94
CA GLU A 158 -16.53 -28.36 11.05
C GLU A 158 -15.40 -28.06 10.06
N ARG A 159 -15.73 -27.82 8.78
CA ARG A 159 -14.71 -27.51 7.75
C ARG A 159 -14.00 -26.19 8.04
N LEU A 160 -14.74 -25.14 8.36
CA LEU A 160 -14.16 -23.81 8.62
C LEU A 160 -13.35 -23.83 9.91
N ALA A 161 -13.87 -24.48 10.96
CA ALA A 161 -13.17 -24.72 12.22
C ALA A 161 -11.83 -25.44 11.99
N PHE A 162 -11.83 -26.50 11.18
CA PHE A 162 -10.61 -27.21 10.79
C PHE A 162 -9.61 -26.27 10.10
N GLU A 163 -10.06 -25.46 9.14
CA GLU A 163 -9.18 -24.51 8.42
C GLU A 163 -8.57 -23.47 9.36
N TYR A 164 -9.37 -22.90 10.26
CA TYR A 164 -8.91 -21.91 11.26
C TYR A 164 -7.91 -22.53 12.25
N ASN A 165 -8.27 -23.64 12.87
CA ASN A 165 -7.46 -24.28 13.91
C ASN A 165 -6.14 -24.81 13.34
N THR A 166 -6.16 -25.44 12.16
CA THR A 166 -4.92 -25.91 11.52
C THR A 166 -4.05 -24.77 11.02
N LEU A 167 -4.63 -23.64 10.57
CA LEU A 167 -3.85 -22.46 10.21
C LEU A 167 -3.04 -21.95 11.40
N LEU A 168 -3.64 -21.83 12.58
CA LEU A 168 -2.97 -21.33 13.78
C LEU A 168 -1.97 -22.35 14.38
N GLN A 169 -2.26 -23.65 14.28
CA GLN A 169 -1.40 -24.70 14.84
C GLN A 169 -0.19 -25.03 13.95
N ASP A 170 -0.40 -25.12 12.64
CA ASP A 170 0.61 -25.65 11.72
C ASP A 170 1.45 -24.54 11.04
N THR A 171 1.16 -23.27 11.30
CA THR A 171 1.86 -22.14 10.69
C THR A 171 2.29 -21.10 11.74
N ALA A 172 3.10 -20.13 11.32
CA ALA A 172 3.50 -19.01 12.17
C ALA A 172 2.47 -17.86 12.19
N VAL A 173 1.22 -18.10 11.77
CA VAL A 173 0.15 -17.10 11.79
C VAL A 173 -0.45 -17.06 13.19
N CYS A 174 -0.51 -15.87 13.77
CA CYS A 174 -1.12 -15.63 15.07
C CYS A 174 -2.62 -15.31 14.92
N GLU A 175 -3.40 -15.53 15.98
CA GLU A 175 -4.83 -15.16 16.02
C GLU A 175 -5.05 -13.65 15.78
N GLU A 176 -4.13 -12.82 16.26
CA GLU A 176 -4.14 -11.37 16.03
C GLU A 176 -3.98 -10.96 14.55
N ASP A 177 -3.41 -11.84 13.71
CA ASP A 177 -3.23 -11.64 12.27
C ASP A 177 -4.40 -12.18 11.44
N VAL A 178 -5.41 -12.79 12.06
CA VAL A 178 -6.55 -13.40 11.37
C VAL A 178 -7.84 -12.72 11.77
N GLU A 179 -8.63 -12.36 10.77
CA GLU A 179 -10.03 -12.01 10.94
C GLU A 179 -10.91 -12.97 10.16
N VAL A 180 -12.04 -13.31 10.76
CA VAL A 180 -13.04 -14.16 10.13
C VAL A 180 -14.39 -13.47 10.19
N VAL A 181 -15.19 -13.65 9.15
CA VAL A 181 -16.58 -13.18 9.13
C VAL A 181 -17.45 -14.14 8.33
N LEU A 182 -18.62 -14.44 8.88
CA LEU A 182 -19.66 -15.25 8.25
C LEU A 182 -20.72 -14.32 7.64
N ILE A 183 -21.16 -14.59 6.41
CA ILE A 183 -22.03 -13.70 5.64
C ILE A 183 -23.20 -14.49 5.03
N PRO A 184 -24.45 -14.03 5.17
CA PRO A 184 -24.87 -12.90 6.02
C PRO A 184 -24.68 -13.23 7.52
N ASP A 185 -24.73 -12.21 8.38
CA ASP A 185 -24.67 -12.36 9.85
C ASP A 185 -25.97 -12.98 10.39
N THR A 186 -26.20 -14.25 10.06
CA THR A 186 -27.36 -15.04 10.45
C THR A 186 -26.91 -16.42 10.95
N ILE A 187 -27.87 -17.24 11.38
CA ILE A 187 -27.63 -18.63 11.82
C ILE A 187 -27.19 -19.51 10.64
N GLU A 188 -27.56 -19.15 9.41
CA GLU A 188 -27.25 -19.91 8.20
C GLU A 188 -26.44 -19.04 7.22
N PRO A 189 -25.14 -18.83 7.50
CA PRO A 189 -24.28 -18.10 6.59
C PRO A 189 -24.07 -18.88 5.29
N THR A 190 -23.91 -18.15 4.20
CA THR A 190 -23.68 -18.69 2.84
C THR A 190 -22.24 -18.51 2.37
N GLU A 191 -21.50 -17.63 3.03
CA GLU A 191 -20.14 -17.25 2.72
C GLU A 191 -19.35 -17.07 4.03
N ALA A 192 -18.08 -17.44 4.03
CA ALA A 192 -17.15 -17.20 5.12
C ALA A 192 -15.86 -16.60 4.55
N ARG A 193 -15.39 -15.50 5.10
CA ARG A 193 -14.14 -14.87 4.67
C ARG A 193 -13.09 -15.00 5.75
N PHE A 194 -11.96 -15.56 5.38
CA PHE A 194 -10.73 -15.50 6.16
C PHE A 194 -9.90 -14.35 5.63
N PHE A 195 -9.46 -13.48 6.50
CA PHE A 195 -8.67 -12.32 6.16
C PHE A 195 -7.38 -12.34 6.99
N ILE A 196 -6.27 -12.68 6.34
CA ILE A 196 -5.03 -13.11 6.99
C ILE A 196 -3.91 -12.13 6.68
N ARG A 197 -3.31 -11.53 7.70
CA ARG A 197 -2.06 -10.77 7.56
C ARG A 197 -0.89 -11.72 7.45
N MET A 198 -0.04 -11.52 6.44
CA MET A 198 1.19 -12.28 6.33
C MET A 198 2.35 -11.52 6.96
N ALA A 199 2.94 -12.10 8.01
CA ALA A 199 4.17 -11.59 8.62
C ALA A 199 5.36 -11.72 7.66
N LEU A 200 5.72 -10.62 7.01
CA LEU A 200 6.81 -10.51 6.03
C LEU A 200 7.73 -9.35 6.41
N ASP A 201 9.03 -9.49 6.15
CA ASP A 201 10.00 -8.42 6.38
C ASP A 201 10.15 -7.55 5.13
N PHE A 202 9.80 -6.27 5.27
CA PHE A 202 9.91 -5.28 4.21
C PHE A 202 11.10 -4.32 4.42
N SER A 203 11.88 -4.45 5.51
CA SER A 203 12.90 -3.47 5.92
C SER A 203 13.98 -3.21 4.86
N ARG A 204 14.26 -4.21 4.02
CA ARG A 204 15.31 -4.17 2.99
C ARG A 204 14.81 -3.74 1.61
N LEU A 205 13.51 -3.55 1.42
CA LEU A 205 12.99 -3.09 0.14
C LEU A 205 13.48 -1.66 -0.17
N PRO A 206 13.64 -1.31 -1.46
CA PRO A 206 13.96 0.05 -1.88
C PRO A 206 12.97 1.09 -1.36
N ARG A 207 13.35 2.38 -1.49
CA ARG A 207 12.50 3.50 -1.07
C ARG A 207 11.14 3.43 -1.78
N ARG A 208 10.08 3.70 -1.01
CA ARG A 208 8.68 3.73 -1.46
C ARG A 208 8.21 5.17 -1.51
N ASN A 209 7.36 5.50 -2.46
CA ASN A 209 6.82 6.86 -2.60
C ASN A 209 5.78 7.19 -1.51
N SER A 210 5.16 6.17 -0.91
CA SER A 210 4.16 6.36 0.13
C SER A 210 4.81 6.76 1.46
N ASN A 211 4.40 7.90 2.02
CA ASN A 211 4.85 8.37 3.33
C ASN A 211 4.37 7.51 4.52
N ASN A 212 3.46 6.55 4.30
CA ASN A 212 2.83 5.76 5.35
C ASN A 212 3.27 4.29 5.34
N THR A 213 4.57 4.05 5.55
CA THR A 213 5.15 2.69 5.61
C THR A 213 4.93 2.00 6.96
N GLU A 214 4.45 2.73 7.99
CA GLU A 214 4.20 2.19 9.34
C GLU A 214 3.19 1.02 9.33
N HIS A 215 2.28 1.01 8.36
CA HIS A 215 1.23 0.00 8.22
C HIS A 215 1.37 -0.86 6.96
N ASP A 216 2.59 -0.95 6.42
CA ASP A 216 2.82 -1.84 5.30
C ASP A 216 2.51 -3.29 5.67
N GLY A 217 1.78 -3.94 4.76
CA GLY A 217 1.22 -5.24 5.01
C GLY A 217 0.72 -5.85 3.72
N ILE A 218 0.81 -7.17 3.68
CA ILE A 218 0.19 -7.97 2.62
C ILE A 218 -0.82 -8.89 3.30
N MET A 219 -2.03 -8.87 2.77
CA MET A 219 -3.14 -9.61 3.33
C MET A 219 -3.71 -10.56 2.29
N LEU A 220 -3.94 -11.79 2.71
CA LEU A 220 -4.60 -12.81 1.92
C LEU A 220 -6.04 -12.95 2.41
N GLN A 221 -6.99 -12.66 1.53
CA GLN A 221 -8.38 -13.03 1.75
C GLN A 221 -8.66 -14.37 1.10
N VAL A 222 -9.33 -15.27 1.80
CA VAL A 222 -9.88 -16.50 1.23
C VAL A 222 -11.37 -16.54 1.54
N THR A 223 -12.18 -16.56 0.48
CA THR A 223 -13.63 -16.63 0.58
C THR A 223 -14.08 -18.07 0.36
N TYR A 224 -14.73 -18.66 1.35
CA TYR A 224 -15.39 -19.96 1.31
C TYR A 224 -16.87 -19.75 1.06
N SER A 225 -17.45 -20.54 0.17
CA SER A 225 -18.88 -20.46 -0.16
C SER A 225 -19.40 -21.85 -0.53
N ASN A 226 -20.71 -21.96 -0.68
CA ASN A 226 -21.50 -23.19 -0.89
C ASN A 226 -21.77 -23.99 0.39
N ALA A 227 -22.72 -24.93 0.32
CA ALA A 227 -23.18 -25.72 1.47
C ALA A 227 -22.09 -26.61 2.11
N THR A 228 -21.01 -26.91 1.39
CA THR A 228 -19.90 -27.75 1.87
C THR A 228 -18.62 -26.97 2.15
N TRP A 229 -18.67 -25.63 2.04
CA TRP A 229 -17.51 -24.74 2.17
C TRP A 229 -16.34 -25.17 1.28
N SER A 230 -16.61 -25.67 0.08
CA SER A 230 -15.57 -26.21 -0.81
C SER A 230 -15.18 -25.26 -1.95
N ARG A 231 -16.05 -24.29 -2.27
CA ARG A 231 -15.74 -23.27 -3.28
C ARG A 231 -14.93 -22.17 -2.62
N THR A 232 -13.67 -22.03 -3.04
CA THR A 232 -12.72 -21.06 -2.49
C THR A 232 -12.32 -20.01 -3.54
N VAL A 233 -12.21 -18.76 -3.10
CA VAL A 233 -11.71 -17.65 -3.92
C VAL A 233 -10.65 -16.88 -3.14
N PRO A 234 -9.35 -17.03 -3.47
CA PRO A 234 -8.28 -16.26 -2.85
C PRO A 234 -8.08 -14.90 -3.54
N ILE A 235 -7.86 -13.85 -2.75
CA ILE A 235 -7.58 -12.49 -3.20
C ILE A 235 -6.41 -11.93 -2.40
N LEU A 236 -5.44 -11.31 -3.07
CA LEU A 236 -4.29 -10.67 -2.44
C LEU A 236 -4.47 -9.16 -2.38
N TYR A 237 -4.26 -8.58 -1.20
CA TYR A 237 -4.23 -7.15 -0.98
C TYR A 237 -2.84 -6.70 -0.54
N LEU A 238 -2.34 -5.63 -1.13
CA LEU A 238 -1.08 -4.99 -0.77
C LEU A 238 -1.38 -3.56 -0.30
N SER A 239 -0.60 -3.07 0.66
CA SER A 239 -0.59 -1.63 0.95
C SER A 239 -0.07 -0.83 -0.25
N ALA A 240 -0.51 0.41 -0.40
CA ALA A 240 -0.15 1.26 -1.55
C ALA A 240 1.38 1.38 -1.75
N GLY A 241 2.15 1.48 -0.66
CA GLY A 241 3.61 1.52 -0.72
C GLY A 241 4.25 0.24 -1.26
N LEU A 242 3.64 -0.91 -1.03
CA LEU A 242 4.11 -2.18 -1.55
C LEU A 242 3.69 -2.42 -2.99
N GLU A 243 2.53 -1.89 -3.43
CA GLU A 243 2.11 -1.95 -4.84
C GLU A 243 3.09 -1.23 -5.77
N ASP A 244 3.65 -0.10 -5.32
CA ASP A 244 4.66 0.66 -6.07
C ASP A 244 5.93 -0.17 -6.37
N VAL A 245 6.30 -1.07 -5.46
CA VAL A 245 7.59 -1.79 -5.50
C VAL A 245 7.44 -3.22 -6.01
N LEU A 246 6.40 -3.92 -5.56
CA LEU A 246 6.16 -5.32 -5.93
C LEU A 246 5.31 -5.45 -7.20
N GLY A 247 4.65 -4.36 -7.61
CA GLY A 247 3.60 -4.35 -8.60
C GLY A 247 2.22 -4.49 -7.95
N ASN A 248 1.16 -4.17 -8.70
CA ASN A 248 -0.21 -4.33 -8.24
C ASN A 248 -0.54 -5.81 -7.96
N SER A 249 -1.64 -6.07 -7.24
CA SER A 249 -2.11 -7.43 -6.91
C SER A 249 -2.29 -8.34 -8.13
N ASN A 250 -2.58 -7.78 -9.31
CA ASN A 250 -2.70 -8.55 -10.56
C ASN A 250 -1.35 -9.03 -11.13
N SER A 251 -0.23 -8.44 -10.71
CA SER A 251 1.11 -8.86 -11.11
C SER A 251 1.62 -10.09 -10.36
N LEU A 252 1.00 -10.41 -9.22
CA LEU A 252 1.29 -11.56 -8.38
C LEU A 252 0.24 -12.63 -8.60
N HIS A 253 0.47 -13.51 -9.57
CA HIS A 253 -0.42 -14.63 -9.83
C HIS A 253 -0.38 -15.62 -8.67
N LEU A 254 -1.45 -15.65 -7.88
CA LEU A 254 -1.57 -16.60 -6.79
C LEU A 254 -1.70 -18.04 -7.32
N PRO A 255 -1.11 -19.02 -6.63
CA PRO A 255 -1.38 -20.43 -6.91
C PRO A 255 -2.87 -20.72 -6.67
N PRO A 256 -3.47 -21.66 -7.42
CA PRO A 256 -4.86 -22.06 -7.20
C PRO A 256 -5.01 -22.73 -5.84
N LEU A 257 -6.09 -22.37 -5.12
CA LEU A 257 -6.53 -23.06 -3.91
C LEU A 257 -7.56 -24.11 -4.30
N THR A 258 -7.16 -25.37 -4.34
CA THR A 258 -8.07 -26.49 -4.63
C THR A 258 -8.78 -26.97 -3.36
N ALA A 259 -9.93 -27.64 -3.49
CA ALA A 259 -10.71 -28.12 -2.34
C ALA A 259 -9.93 -29.08 -1.39
N ILE A 260 -8.90 -29.76 -1.92
CA ILE A 260 -8.06 -30.69 -1.17
C ILE A 260 -7.00 -29.95 -0.34
N LYS A 261 -6.66 -28.71 -0.73
CA LYS A 261 -5.61 -27.91 -0.09
C LYS A 261 -6.24 -27.03 0.98
N ASN A 262 -5.71 -27.13 2.19
CA ASN A 262 -6.12 -26.33 3.34
C ASN A 262 -5.27 -25.04 3.46
N LEU A 263 -5.74 -24.10 4.29
CA LEU A 263 -5.06 -22.83 4.55
C LEU A 263 -3.67 -23.05 5.15
N SER A 264 -3.49 -24.05 6.01
CA SER A 264 -2.18 -24.31 6.64
C SER A 264 -1.08 -24.68 5.63
N LYS A 265 -1.44 -25.22 4.47
CA LYS A 265 -0.50 -25.43 3.35
C LYS A 265 -0.48 -24.27 2.37
N TYR A 266 -1.63 -23.64 2.13
CA TYR A 266 -1.76 -22.57 1.14
C TYR A 266 -1.08 -21.27 1.57
N VAL A 267 -1.26 -20.84 2.81
CA VAL A 267 -0.70 -19.58 3.33
C VAL A 267 0.84 -19.59 3.27
N PRO A 268 1.56 -20.64 3.72
CA PRO A 268 3.01 -20.70 3.56
C PRO A 268 3.49 -20.67 2.10
N GLU A 269 2.75 -21.28 1.17
CA GLU A 269 3.09 -21.27 -0.25
C GLU A 269 2.98 -19.86 -0.86
N VAL A 270 1.87 -19.17 -0.57
CA VAL A 270 1.68 -17.77 -0.98
C VAL A 270 2.73 -16.87 -0.34
N LYS A 271 3.02 -17.07 0.95
CA LYS A 271 4.07 -16.34 1.67
C LYS A 271 5.44 -16.54 1.02
N LYS A 272 5.77 -17.76 0.60
CA LYS A 272 7.02 -18.07 -0.11
C LYS A 272 7.09 -17.35 -1.46
N LEU A 273 6.03 -17.43 -2.26
CA LEU A 273 5.93 -16.73 -3.56
C LEU A 273 6.24 -15.24 -3.41
N ILE A 274 5.63 -14.59 -2.41
CA ILE A 274 5.82 -13.17 -2.15
C ILE A 274 7.23 -12.87 -1.63
N SER A 275 7.77 -13.73 -0.75
CA SER A 275 9.14 -13.59 -0.25
C SER A 275 10.16 -13.69 -1.39
N ASP A 276 9.97 -14.63 -2.31
CA ASP A 276 10.83 -14.79 -3.49
C ASP A 276 10.76 -13.54 -4.38
N LYS A 277 9.58 -12.95 -4.55
CA LYS A 277 9.41 -11.68 -5.26
C LYS A 277 10.15 -10.52 -4.56
N ILE A 278 9.98 -10.38 -3.24
CA ILE A 278 10.66 -9.36 -2.44
C ILE A 278 12.17 -9.48 -2.62
N ASN A 279 12.71 -10.69 -2.48
CA ASN A 279 14.14 -10.97 -2.66
C ASN A 279 14.61 -10.62 -4.08
N SER A 280 13.83 -10.95 -5.11
CA SER A 280 14.15 -10.59 -6.50
C SER A 280 14.21 -9.07 -6.71
N VAL A 281 13.30 -8.31 -6.09
CA VAL A 281 13.31 -6.83 -6.18
C VAL A 281 14.53 -6.25 -5.46
N ILE A 282 14.85 -6.75 -4.27
CA ILE A 282 16.05 -6.34 -3.51
C ILE A 282 17.31 -6.62 -4.32
N GLU A 283 17.43 -7.83 -4.89
CA GLU A 283 18.58 -8.19 -5.71
C GLU A 283 18.70 -7.30 -6.95
N ASN A 284 17.60 -7.06 -7.67
CA ASN A 284 17.59 -6.15 -8.83
C ASN A 284 18.09 -4.76 -8.44
N PHE A 285 17.60 -4.21 -7.34
CA PHE A 285 18.00 -2.90 -6.84
C PHE A 285 19.49 -2.86 -6.50
N GLU A 286 20.00 -3.85 -5.78
CA GLU A 286 21.41 -3.94 -5.40
C GLU A 286 22.33 -4.04 -6.61
N LYS A 287 21.93 -4.82 -7.63
CA LYS A 287 22.68 -4.94 -8.89
C LYS A 287 22.69 -3.61 -9.65
N LYS A 288 21.54 -2.93 -9.77
CA LYS A 288 21.45 -1.61 -10.40
C LYS A 288 22.32 -0.58 -9.68
N ARG A 289 22.22 -0.53 -8.35
CA ARG A 289 23.04 0.34 -7.49
C ARG A 289 24.53 0.09 -7.71
N GLY A 290 24.96 -1.19 -7.74
CA GLY A 290 26.34 -1.56 -8.04
C GLY A 290 26.80 -1.11 -9.44
N PHE A 291 25.95 -1.27 -10.46
CA PHE A 291 26.25 -0.80 -11.82
C PHE A 291 26.43 0.71 -11.89
N ILE A 292 25.46 1.47 -11.37
CA ILE A 292 25.51 2.94 -11.38
C ILE A 292 26.68 3.44 -10.54
N SER A 293 26.93 2.87 -9.36
CA SER A 293 28.07 3.24 -8.51
C SER A 293 29.41 3.07 -9.21
N MET A 294 29.56 1.98 -9.98
CA MET A 294 30.76 1.78 -10.79
C MET A 294 30.86 2.79 -11.93
N ALA A 295 29.76 3.14 -12.59
CA ALA A 295 29.75 4.18 -13.61
C ALA A 295 30.14 5.56 -13.04
N LEU A 296 29.67 5.89 -11.84
CA LEU A 296 30.05 7.12 -11.13
C LEU A 296 31.55 7.14 -10.80
N LEU A 297 32.13 6.00 -10.42
CA LEU A 297 33.56 5.88 -10.14
C LEU A 297 34.42 6.04 -11.40
N MET A 298 34.04 5.36 -12.49
CA MET A 298 34.80 5.34 -13.74
C MET A 298 34.69 6.65 -14.52
N TYR A 299 33.51 7.30 -14.48
CA TYR A 299 33.17 8.43 -15.35
C TYR A 299 32.72 9.67 -14.57
N GLY A 300 33.20 9.83 -13.33
CA GLY A 300 32.78 10.90 -12.41
C GLY A 300 32.79 12.31 -13.01
N GLY A 301 33.82 12.65 -13.80
CA GLY A 301 33.93 13.95 -14.46
C GLY A 301 32.98 14.17 -15.65
N SER A 302 32.26 13.13 -16.08
CA SER A 302 31.36 13.13 -17.23
C SER A 302 29.88 13.03 -16.85
N ILE A 303 29.54 12.95 -15.56
CA ILE A 303 28.15 12.76 -15.13
C ILE A 303 27.33 14.02 -15.41
N VAL A 304 26.16 13.84 -16.01
CA VAL A 304 25.14 14.89 -16.17
C VAL A 304 24.06 14.72 -15.12
N GLU A 305 23.49 13.51 -15.04
CA GLU A 305 22.43 13.14 -14.09
C GLU A 305 22.39 11.62 -13.93
N TYR A 306 21.82 11.14 -12.83
CA TYR A 306 21.47 9.75 -12.64
C TYR A 306 20.28 9.63 -11.69
N ASP A 307 19.62 8.49 -11.74
CA ASP A 307 18.54 8.18 -10.81
C ASP A 307 19.11 7.76 -9.45
N SER A 308 19.05 8.66 -8.48
CA SER A 308 19.49 8.40 -7.10
C SER A 308 18.49 7.60 -6.26
N ASN A 309 17.27 7.37 -6.78
CA ASN A 309 16.22 6.65 -6.06
C ASN A 309 16.22 5.17 -6.43
N ASP A 310 16.04 4.83 -7.72
CA ASP A 310 15.92 3.44 -8.18
C ASP A 310 17.13 2.94 -8.97
N PHE A 311 18.13 3.80 -9.19
CA PHE A 311 19.31 3.50 -10.01
C PHE A 311 18.92 2.99 -11.41
N SER A 312 17.81 3.49 -11.96
CA SER A 312 17.25 3.02 -13.22
C SER A 312 17.95 3.63 -14.45
N PHE A 313 18.64 4.76 -14.31
CA PHE A 313 19.39 5.37 -15.41
C PHE A 313 20.59 6.21 -14.95
N ILE A 314 21.50 6.45 -15.90
CA ILE A 314 22.58 7.45 -15.82
C ILE A 314 22.79 8.09 -17.20
N SER A 315 23.02 9.40 -17.21
CA SER A 315 23.34 10.19 -18.41
C SER A 315 24.73 10.79 -18.25
N LEU A 316 25.57 10.63 -19.27
CA LEU A 316 26.96 11.05 -19.28
C LEU A 316 27.25 11.97 -20.48
N LEU A 317 28.01 13.04 -20.28
CA LEU A 317 28.60 13.85 -21.33
C LEU A 317 30.00 13.34 -21.64
N SER A 318 30.14 12.68 -22.78
CA SER A 318 31.39 12.04 -23.23
C SER A 318 32.01 12.79 -24.40
N LYS A 319 33.31 12.58 -24.62
CA LYS A 319 34.09 13.19 -25.69
C LYS A 319 34.92 12.13 -26.42
N HIS A 320 34.90 12.14 -27.75
CA HIS A 320 35.80 11.36 -28.60
C HIS A 320 36.22 12.20 -29.81
N ASN A 321 37.54 12.34 -30.06
CA ASN A 321 38.07 13.06 -31.24
C ASN A 321 37.46 14.48 -31.40
N ASP A 322 37.40 15.22 -30.29
CA ASP A 322 36.78 16.56 -30.19
C ASP A 322 35.27 16.64 -30.50
N PHE A 323 34.61 15.50 -30.61
CA PHE A 323 33.16 15.38 -30.71
C PHE A 323 32.56 15.01 -29.34
N PHE A 324 31.70 15.88 -28.82
CA PHE A 324 30.95 15.69 -27.59
C PHE A 324 29.60 15.05 -27.88
N PHE A 325 29.16 14.16 -27.00
CA PHE A 325 27.85 13.53 -27.11
C PHE A 325 27.35 13.10 -25.74
N PHE A 326 26.03 13.00 -25.60
CA PHE A 326 25.42 12.39 -24.44
C PHE A 326 25.31 10.88 -24.65
N LEU A 327 25.64 10.11 -23.61
CA LEU A 327 25.37 8.69 -23.50
C LEU A 327 24.37 8.48 -22.37
N HIS A 328 23.18 8.01 -22.73
CA HIS A 328 22.14 7.63 -21.79
C HIS A 328 22.16 6.11 -21.63
N ILE A 329 22.25 5.65 -20.39
CA ILE A 329 22.21 4.23 -20.01
C ILE A 329 20.96 4.01 -19.18
N LYS A 330 20.11 3.05 -19.58
CA LYS A 330 18.89 2.67 -18.86
C LYS A 330 18.93 1.19 -18.45
N LEU A 331 18.58 0.92 -17.20
CA LEU A 331 18.53 -0.42 -16.61
C LEU A 331 17.06 -0.85 -16.42
N SER A 332 16.72 -2.06 -16.85
CA SER A 332 15.35 -2.59 -16.70
C SER A 332 15.12 -3.23 -15.32
N ASN A 333 13.85 -3.48 -14.98
CA ASN A 333 13.48 -4.23 -13.76
C ASN A 333 13.85 -5.71 -13.80
N LYS A 334 14.39 -6.20 -14.93
CA LYS A 334 14.97 -7.53 -15.08
C LYS A 334 16.49 -7.52 -15.14
N PHE A 335 17.14 -6.37 -14.94
CA PHE A 335 18.61 -6.32 -14.82
C PHE A 335 19.08 -7.20 -13.64
N PRO A 336 20.16 -8.00 -13.78
CA PRO A 336 21.06 -8.11 -14.93
C PRO A 336 20.64 -9.16 -15.97
N SER A 337 19.51 -9.84 -15.86
CA SER A 337 19.06 -10.78 -16.90
C SER A 337 18.86 -10.08 -18.24
N ASP A 338 18.26 -8.89 -18.23
CA ASP A 338 18.20 -8.00 -19.37
C ASP A 338 19.45 -7.10 -19.44
N PRO A 339 20.07 -6.91 -20.63
CA PRO A 339 21.19 -5.98 -20.79
C PRO A 339 20.75 -4.53 -20.59
N PRO A 340 21.66 -3.64 -20.15
CA PRO A 340 21.44 -2.19 -20.20
C PRO A 340 21.12 -1.72 -21.61
N LYS A 341 20.23 -0.73 -21.73
CA LYS A 341 19.92 -0.05 -22.99
C LYS A 341 20.75 1.23 -23.09
N TYR A 342 21.42 1.40 -24.22
CA TYR A 342 22.29 2.54 -24.47
C TYR A 342 21.70 3.42 -25.56
N THR A 343 21.75 4.74 -25.38
CA THR A 343 21.28 5.71 -26.36
C THR A 343 22.27 6.86 -26.45
N LEU A 344 22.77 7.12 -27.64
CA LEU A 344 23.58 8.29 -27.91
C LEU A 344 22.70 9.47 -28.31
N GLN A 345 23.06 10.66 -27.87
CA GLN A 345 22.36 11.89 -28.25
C GLN A 345 23.38 12.99 -28.61
N SER A 346 23.11 13.68 -29.70
CA SER A 346 23.91 14.82 -30.15
C SER A 346 23.68 16.05 -29.27
N CYS A 347 24.71 16.90 -29.14
CA CYS A 347 24.60 18.21 -28.49
C CYS A 347 24.74 19.39 -29.48
N TYR A 348 24.76 19.13 -30.79
CA TYR A 348 25.13 20.14 -31.80
C TYR A 348 23.99 20.63 -32.67
N GLN A 349 23.08 19.75 -33.06
CA GLN A 349 22.03 20.04 -34.02
C GLN A 349 20.71 19.43 -33.57
N VAL A 350 19.62 20.13 -33.82
CA VAL A 350 18.27 19.62 -33.67
C VAL A 350 17.76 19.04 -35.00
N ASN A 351 16.83 18.09 -34.93
CA ASN A 351 16.12 17.59 -36.10
C ASN A 351 15.08 18.62 -36.61
N THR A 352 14.33 18.25 -37.65
CA THR A 352 13.25 19.06 -38.23
C THR A 352 12.10 19.34 -37.26
N PHE A 353 12.04 18.63 -36.13
CA PHE A 353 11.06 18.80 -35.07
C PHE A 353 11.61 19.57 -33.86
N ASN A 354 12.79 20.20 -34.00
CA ASN A 354 13.47 20.93 -32.94
C ASN A 354 13.89 20.06 -31.73
N GLU A 355 14.11 18.77 -31.94
CA GLU A 355 14.58 17.83 -30.92
C GLU A 355 16.03 17.42 -31.16
N LEU A 356 16.77 17.16 -30.08
CA LEU A 356 18.14 16.62 -30.18
C LEU A 356 18.09 15.17 -30.67
N PRO A 357 18.71 14.84 -31.82
CA PRO A 357 18.66 13.51 -32.40
C PRO A 357 19.26 12.45 -31.47
N ARG A 358 18.58 11.31 -31.39
CA ARG A 358 18.95 10.16 -30.57
C ARG A 358 19.18 8.93 -31.45
N HIS A 359 20.18 8.14 -31.08
CA HIS A 359 20.52 6.88 -31.73
C HIS A 359 20.57 5.77 -30.68
N ALA A 360 19.66 4.80 -30.80
CA ALA A 360 19.68 3.63 -29.95
C ALA A 360 20.82 2.71 -30.38
N VAL A 361 21.65 2.29 -29.43
CA VAL A 361 22.75 1.37 -29.69
C VAL A 361 22.27 -0.06 -29.45
N HIS A 362 22.54 -0.93 -30.42
CA HIS A 362 22.13 -2.33 -30.41
C HIS A 362 23.35 -3.25 -30.37
N ASN A 363 23.13 -4.52 -30.00
CA ASN A 363 24.16 -5.58 -30.02
C ASN A 363 25.43 -5.26 -29.22
N VAL A 364 25.31 -4.46 -28.16
CA VAL A 364 26.41 -4.22 -27.23
C VAL A 364 26.81 -5.53 -26.55
N PRO A 365 28.09 -5.90 -26.53
CA PRO A 365 28.56 -7.09 -25.83
C PRO A 365 28.11 -7.10 -24.37
N TYR A 366 27.50 -8.20 -23.94
CA TYR A 366 26.94 -8.30 -22.60
C TYR A 366 26.95 -9.72 -22.07
N SER A 367 27.21 -9.85 -20.77
CA SER A 367 26.90 -11.05 -20.01
C SER A 367 26.33 -10.67 -18.64
N PRO A 368 25.22 -11.30 -18.21
CA PRO A 368 24.65 -11.06 -16.87
C PRO A 368 25.60 -11.44 -15.73
N ARG A 369 26.65 -12.22 -16.03
CA ARG A 369 27.65 -12.70 -15.07
C ARG A 369 28.84 -11.76 -14.89
N TRP A 370 28.97 -10.73 -15.74
CA TRP A 370 30.07 -9.78 -15.62
C TRP A 370 29.90 -8.91 -14.38
N ASP A 371 31.03 -8.52 -13.79
CA ASP A 371 31.02 -7.45 -12.81
C ASP A 371 30.73 -6.09 -13.49
N PRO A 372 30.25 -5.09 -12.74
CA PRO A 372 29.95 -3.77 -13.28
C PRO A 372 31.09 -3.11 -14.06
N HIS A 373 32.33 -3.24 -13.62
CA HIS A 373 33.47 -2.59 -14.26
C HIS A 373 33.67 -3.17 -15.66
N ARG A 374 33.63 -4.50 -15.78
CA ARG A 374 33.70 -5.16 -17.09
C ARG A 374 32.51 -4.80 -17.98
N MET A 375 31.28 -4.80 -17.46
CA MET A 375 30.09 -4.41 -18.24
C MET A 375 30.25 -3.03 -18.87
N LEU A 376 30.70 -2.04 -18.09
CA LEU A 376 30.92 -0.68 -18.56
C LEU A 376 32.09 -0.61 -19.55
N THR A 377 33.22 -1.25 -19.25
CA THR A 377 34.40 -1.23 -20.10
C THR A 377 34.09 -1.76 -21.50
N GLU A 378 33.44 -2.93 -21.60
CA GLU A 378 33.07 -3.54 -22.89
C GLU A 378 32.06 -2.69 -23.65
N ALA A 379 31.06 -2.14 -22.95
CA ALA A 379 30.06 -1.28 -23.57
C ALA A 379 30.67 0.01 -24.13
N PHE A 380 31.51 0.70 -23.37
CA PHE A 380 32.16 1.92 -23.83
C PHE A 380 33.11 1.66 -24.99
N ASN A 381 33.93 0.60 -24.92
CA ASN A 381 34.82 0.23 -26.02
C ASN A 381 34.02 -0.04 -27.30
N TYR A 382 32.89 -0.74 -27.20
CA TYR A 382 32.01 -1.00 -28.35
C TYR A 382 31.42 0.30 -28.91
N ILE A 383 30.87 1.16 -28.06
CA ILE A 383 30.21 2.41 -28.44
C ILE A 383 31.20 3.35 -29.15
N ILE A 384 32.36 3.59 -28.53
CA ILE A 384 33.43 4.45 -29.06
C ILE A 384 33.87 3.95 -30.43
N LYS A 385 34.12 2.64 -30.56
CA LYS A 385 34.66 2.05 -31.79
C LYS A 385 33.66 2.02 -32.94
N ASN A 386 32.39 1.73 -32.66
CA ASN A 386 31.43 1.36 -33.71
C ASN A 386 30.32 2.39 -33.93
N GLU A 387 29.93 3.16 -32.90
CA GLU A 387 28.69 3.96 -32.94
C GLU A 387 28.95 5.46 -33.03
N VAL A 388 30.00 5.97 -32.37
CA VAL A 388 30.25 7.43 -32.29
C VAL A 388 30.55 8.05 -33.66
N GLU A 389 31.36 7.38 -34.50
CA GLU A 389 31.67 7.90 -35.84
C GLU A 389 30.44 7.84 -36.78
N GLN A 390 29.54 6.87 -36.59
CA GLN A 390 28.27 6.83 -37.33
C GLN A 390 27.38 8.02 -36.96
N LEU A 391 27.25 8.28 -35.66
CA LEU A 391 26.53 9.44 -35.13
C LEU A 391 27.13 10.74 -35.67
N ARG A 392 28.46 10.91 -35.62
CA ARG A 392 29.17 12.07 -36.18
C ARG A 392 28.95 12.23 -37.69
N GLY A 393 28.97 11.12 -38.43
CA GLY A 393 28.76 11.07 -39.88
C GLY A 393 27.36 11.54 -40.29
N GLN A 394 26.33 11.28 -39.48
CA GLN A 394 24.97 11.78 -39.72
C GLN A 394 24.90 13.32 -39.65
N PHE A 395 25.72 13.97 -38.83
CA PHE A 395 25.73 15.44 -38.67
C PHE A 395 26.68 16.15 -39.61
N SER A 396 27.75 15.50 -40.07
CA SER A 396 28.69 16.09 -41.03
C SER A 396 28.11 16.19 -42.45
N ARG A 397 27.08 15.38 -42.77
CA ARG A 397 26.47 15.28 -44.10
C ARG A 397 25.34 16.28 -44.36
N ARG A 398 24.86 17.00 -43.34
CA ARG A 398 23.95 18.13 -43.51
C ARG A 398 24.76 19.42 -43.63
N LYS A 399 25.39 19.64 -44.79
CA LYS A 399 25.86 20.97 -45.16
C LYS A 399 24.65 21.85 -45.47
N TRP A 400 24.68 23.04 -44.89
CA TRP A 400 23.74 24.15 -45.04
C TRP A 400 23.42 24.47 -46.50
#